data_AF-A0A7C4CJ65-F1
#
_entry.id   AF-A0A7C4CJ65-F1
#
_cell.length_a   1.000
_cell.length_b   1.000
_cell.length_c   1.000
_cell.angle_alpha   90.00
_cell.angle_beta   90.00
_cell.angle_gamma   90.00
#
_symmetry.space_group_name_H-M   'P 1'
#
loop_
_entity.id
_entity.type
_entity.pdbx_description
1 polymer ?
#
loop_
_entity_poly.entity_id
_entity_poly.type
_entity_poly.pdbx_seq_one_letter_code
_entity_poly.pdbx_strand_id
1 'polypeptide(L)'
;MRKLVTAGVLSALGVIISPFLSFPILAFKVYPGQHMINAISGVLLGPWWAALVSIIVGTIRIAMGTGTIFAYPGGIPGALVVGLFSWSFKKLKIREELAALSEPLGTVFIGGTIATLIVAPMIGKSILLTATWVTWAMSSVPGSIAGYLILEVLRKIGIEEI
;
A
#
# COMPACT_ATOMS: atom_id res chain seq x y z
N MET A 1 -15.83 4.96 15.82
CA MET A 1 -14.71 4.45 16.65
C MET A 1 -14.00 3.24 16.04
N ARG A 2 -14.71 2.22 15.54
CA ARG A 2 -14.08 1.01 14.94
C ARG A 2 -13.06 1.30 13.83
N LYS A 3 -13.42 2.12 12.82
CA LYS A 3 -12.48 2.50 11.73
C LYS A 3 -11.18 3.13 12.23
N LEU A 4 -11.27 4.03 13.20
CA LEU A 4 -10.11 4.69 13.80
C LEU A 4 -9.20 3.69 14.51
N VAL A 5 -9.76 2.78 15.29
CA VAL A 5 -9.00 1.73 15.99
C VAL A 5 -8.33 0.80 14.99
N THR A 6 -9.06 0.32 13.98
CA THR A 6 -8.51 -0.54 12.94
C THR A 6 -7.41 0.17 12.15
N ALA A 7 -7.61 1.44 11.79
CA ALA A 7 -6.57 2.25 11.13
C ALA A 7 -5.32 2.35 12.01
N GLY A 8 -5.47 2.63 13.30
CA GLY A 8 -4.35 2.69 14.26
C GLY A 8 -3.59 1.36 14.37
N VAL A 9 -4.31 0.23 14.47
CA VAL A 9 -3.72 -1.11 14.53
C VAL A 9 -2.97 -1.45 13.24
N LEU A 10 -3.57 -1.19 12.08
CA LEU A 10 -2.93 -1.45 10.79
C LEU A 10 -1.72 -0.54 10.56
N SER A 11 -1.78 0.71 10.99
CA SER A 11 -0.62 1.62 10.98
C SER A 11 0.50 1.10 11.88
N ALA A 12 0.20 0.69 13.11
CA ALA A 12 1.19 0.12 14.02
C ALA A 12 1.83 -1.14 13.46
N LEU A 13 1.03 -2.05 12.90
CA LEU A 13 1.51 -3.27 12.25
C LEU A 13 2.43 -2.96 11.06
N GLY A 14 2.00 -2.04 10.18
CA GLY A 14 2.77 -1.59 9.03
C GLY A 14 4.10 -0.92 9.40
N VAL A 15 4.19 -0.32 10.59
CA VAL A 15 5.45 0.23 11.12
C VAL A 15 6.34 -0.88 11.69
N ILE A 16 5.80 -1.70 12.58
CA ILE A 16 6.58 -2.70 13.35
C ILE A 16 7.25 -3.72 12.44
N ILE A 17 6.60 -4.15 11.36
CA ILE A 17 7.18 -5.15 10.45
C ILE A 17 8.15 -4.54 9.42
N SER A 18 8.17 -3.20 9.28
CA SER A 18 8.99 -2.51 8.27
C SER A 18 10.50 -2.76 8.37
N PRO A 19 11.14 -2.82 9.55
CA PRO A 19 12.57 -3.10 9.63
C PRO A 19 12.96 -4.50 9.10
N PHE A 20 12.04 -5.46 9.16
CA PHE A 20 12.30 -6.86 8.80
C PHE A 20 12.00 -7.17 7.33
N LEU A 21 11.07 -6.42 6.72
CA LEU A 21 10.60 -6.66 5.35
C LEU A 21 10.96 -5.52 4.39
N SER A 22 11.80 -4.57 4.80
CA SER A 22 12.25 -3.49 3.91
C SER A 22 13.65 -3.76 3.39
N PHE A 23 13.80 -3.67 2.07
CA PHE A 23 15.05 -3.94 1.36
C PHE A 23 15.47 -2.72 0.53
N PRO A 24 16.76 -2.33 0.56
CA PRO A 24 17.26 -1.29 -0.31
C PRO A 24 17.39 -1.81 -1.75
N ILE A 25 16.67 -1.20 -2.69
CA ILE A 25 16.81 -1.45 -4.13
C ILE A 25 16.80 -0.10 -4.85
N LEU A 26 17.87 0.21 -5.58
CA LEU A 26 18.08 1.52 -6.21
C LEU A 26 17.94 2.66 -5.19
N ALA A 27 17.17 3.70 -5.52
CA ALA A 27 16.87 4.82 -4.63
C ALA A 27 15.73 4.53 -3.64
N PHE A 28 15.19 3.31 -3.64
CA PHE A 28 14.00 2.92 -2.89
C PHE A 28 14.36 2.01 -1.72
N LYS A 29 13.54 2.09 -0.66
CA LYS A 29 13.44 1.05 0.37
C LYS A 29 12.13 0.33 0.15
N VAL A 30 12.16 -0.66 -0.75
CA VAL A 30 10.97 -1.45 -1.11
C VAL A 30 10.47 -2.20 0.11
N TYR A 31 9.16 -2.41 0.20
CA TYR A 31 8.54 -2.92 1.41
C TYR A 31 7.20 -3.60 1.07
N PRO A 32 7.19 -4.93 0.84
CA PRO A 32 5.98 -5.70 0.58
C PRO A 32 4.91 -5.54 1.66
N GLY A 33 5.32 -5.33 2.91
CA GLY A 33 4.39 -5.10 4.02
C GLY A 33 3.58 -3.81 3.87
N GLN A 34 4.06 -2.76 3.19
CA GLN A 34 3.26 -1.57 2.88
C GLN A 34 2.06 -1.96 2.02
N HIS A 35 2.31 -2.72 0.96
CA HIS A 35 1.32 -3.09 -0.03
C HIS A 35 0.31 -4.10 0.54
N MET A 36 0.77 -4.98 1.45
CA MET A 36 -0.11 -5.82 2.25
C MET A 36 -1.04 -4.99 3.14
N ILE A 37 -0.52 -4.00 3.86
CA ILE A 37 -1.34 -3.10 4.69
C ILE A 37 -2.29 -2.25 3.85
N ASN A 38 -1.86 -1.76 2.69
CA ASN A 38 -2.71 -1.06 1.73
C ASN A 38 -3.86 -1.94 1.23
N ALA A 39 -3.57 -3.20 0.88
CA ALA A 39 -4.57 -4.17 0.47
C ALA A 39 -5.63 -4.40 1.56
N ILE A 40 -5.18 -4.68 2.79
CA ILE A 40 -6.08 -4.94 3.92
C ILE A 40 -6.89 -3.68 4.28
N SER A 41 -6.22 -2.53 4.44
CA SER A 41 -6.89 -1.29 4.82
C SER A 41 -7.84 -0.77 3.73
N GLY A 42 -7.49 -0.93 2.46
CA GLY A 42 -8.34 -0.56 1.32
C GLY A 42 -9.64 -1.33 1.33
N VAL A 43 -9.59 -2.65 1.55
CA VAL A 43 -10.79 -3.49 1.60
C VAL A 43 -11.59 -3.26 2.88
N LEU A 44 -10.96 -3.17 4.05
CA LEU A 44 -11.68 -3.08 5.33
C LEU A 44 -12.18 -1.67 5.70
N LEU A 45 -11.51 -0.62 5.22
CA LEU A 45 -11.75 0.76 5.68
C LEU A 45 -12.17 1.72 4.55
N GLY A 46 -12.02 1.30 3.29
CA GLY A 46 -12.25 2.13 2.12
C GLY A 46 -11.12 3.12 1.82
N PRO A 47 -11.25 3.92 0.75
CA PRO A 47 -10.12 4.62 0.13
C PRO A 47 -9.47 5.67 1.04
N TRP A 48 -10.27 6.48 1.74
CA TRP A 48 -9.75 7.61 2.51
C TRP A 48 -9.01 7.17 3.78
N TRP A 49 -9.55 6.17 4.48
CA TRP A 49 -8.88 5.60 5.65
C TRP A 49 -7.63 4.81 5.27
N ALA A 50 -7.66 4.08 4.15
CA ALA A 50 -6.48 3.38 3.65
C ALA A 50 -5.35 4.35 3.25
N ALA A 51 -5.70 5.47 2.59
CA ALA A 51 -4.74 6.53 2.29
C ALA A 51 -4.13 7.13 3.57
N LEU A 52 -4.95 7.41 4.58
CA LEU A 52 -4.47 7.89 5.87
C LEU A 52 -3.52 6.88 6.54
N VAL A 53 -3.89 5.59 6.57
CA VAL A 53 -3.02 4.51 7.08
C VAL A 53 -1.69 4.50 6.33
N SER A 54 -1.72 4.59 5.00
CA SER A 54 -0.51 4.63 4.18
C SER A 54 0.37 5.84 4.49
N ILE A 55 -0.22 7.02 4.73
CA ILE A 55 0.52 8.22 5.10
C ILE A 55 1.20 8.02 6.45
N ILE A 56 0.46 7.56 7.45
CA ILE A 56 1.00 7.34 8.81
C ILE A 56 2.18 6.36 8.76
N VAL A 57 2.02 5.21 8.10
CA VAL A 57 3.08 4.21 7.95
C VAL A 57 4.28 4.81 7.20
N GLY A 58 4.04 5.50 6.08
CA GLY A 58 5.08 6.15 5.29
C GLY A 58 5.89 7.17 6.09
N THR A 59 5.22 8.06 6.84
CA THR A 59 5.85 9.08 7.66
C THR A 59 6.72 8.47 8.75
N ILE A 60 6.19 7.50 9.49
CA ILE A 60 6.95 6.86 10.58
C ILE A 60 8.14 6.07 10.03
N ARG A 61 7.97 5.36 8.90
CA ARG A 61 9.08 4.67 8.24
C ARG A 61 10.19 5.62 7.79
N ILE A 62 9.84 6.78 7.25
CA ILE A 62 10.82 7.81 6.88
C ILE A 62 11.58 8.29 8.12
N ALA A 63 10.87 8.60 9.21
CA ALA A 63 11.48 9.03 10.47
C ALA A 63 12.40 7.97 11.08
N MET A 64 12.02 6.68 11.00
CA MET A 64 12.83 5.55 11.47
C MET A 64 13.97 5.17 10.52
N GLY A 65 14.05 5.79 9.34
CA GLY A 65 15.03 5.42 8.33
C GLY A 65 14.80 4.06 7.67
N THR A 66 13.63 3.43 7.84
CA THR A 66 13.24 2.21 7.09
C THR A 66 12.47 2.52 5.80
N GLY A 67 12.12 3.80 5.59
CA GLY A 67 11.51 4.32 4.37
C GLY A 67 12.36 5.39 3.70
N THR A 68 11.92 5.83 2.53
CA THR A 68 12.41 7.02 1.83
C THR A 68 11.22 7.89 1.45
N ILE A 69 11.45 9.10 0.92
CA ILE A 69 10.37 9.99 0.45
C ILE A 69 9.43 9.31 -0.55
N PHE A 70 9.92 8.29 -1.26
CA PHE A 70 9.15 7.49 -2.21
C PHE A 70 8.07 6.60 -1.56
N ALA A 71 8.04 6.49 -0.23
CA ALA A 71 6.97 5.79 0.48
C ALA A 71 5.59 6.44 0.27
N TYR A 72 5.54 7.77 0.07
CA TYR A 72 4.30 8.48 -0.20
C TYR A 72 3.72 8.21 -1.60
N PRO A 73 4.44 8.51 -2.71
CA PRO A 73 3.89 8.31 -4.04
C PRO A 73 3.57 6.85 -4.33
N GLY A 74 4.24 5.86 -3.72
CA GLY A 74 3.83 4.46 -3.85
C GLY A 74 2.64 4.09 -2.99
N GLY A 75 2.70 4.39 -1.69
CA GLY A 75 1.71 3.93 -0.73
C GLY A 75 0.32 4.53 -0.96
N ILE A 76 0.24 5.86 -1.16
CA ILE A 76 -1.06 6.57 -1.21
C ILE A 76 -1.90 6.12 -2.41
N PRO A 77 -1.39 6.12 -3.65
CA PRO A 77 -2.17 5.66 -4.79
C PRO A 77 -2.52 4.18 -4.71
N GLY A 78 -1.61 3.32 -4.23
CA GLY A 78 -1.90 1.90 -4.01
C GLY A 78 -3.09 1.68 -3.08
N ALA A 79 -3.10 2.34 -1.92
CA ALA A 79 -4.19 2.27 -0.95
C ALA A 79 -5.52 2.83 -1.49
N LEU A 80 -5.47 3.97 -2.20
CA LEU A 80 -6.67 4.57 -2.81
C LEU A 80 -7.28 3.66 -3.87
N VAL A 81 -6.46 3.08 -4.75
CA VAL A 81 -6.94 2.17 -5.80
C VAL A 81 -7.64 0.96 -5.20
N VAL A 82 -7.04 0.30 -4.20
CA VAL A 82 -7.70 -0.83 -3.53
C VAL A 82 -9.05 -0.41 -2.93
N GLY A 83 -9.10 0.71 -2.20
CA GLY A 83 -10.33 1.17 -1.58
C GLY A 83 -11.43 1.53 -2.60
N LEU A 84 -11.07 2.11 -3.74
CA LEU A 84 -12.01 2.41 -4.82
C LEU A 84 -12.52 1.15 -5.52
N PHE A 85 -11.66 0.16 -5.74
CA PHE A 85 -12.05 -1.15 -6.27
C PHE A 85 -12.97 -1.88 -5.29
N SER A 86 -12.66 -1.88 -3.98
CA SER A 86 -13.50 -2.51 -2.95
C SER A 86 -14.90 -1.89 -2.94
N TRP A 87 -14.97 -0.56 -2.94
CA TRP A 87 -16.24 0.17 -3.01
C TRP A 87 -17.04 -0.16 -4.27
N SER A 88 -16.37 -0.29 -5.41
CA SER A 88 -17.01 -0.65 -6.68
C SER A 88 -17.49 -2.10 -6.69
N PHE A 89 -16.68 -3.03 -6.17
CA PHE A 89 -17.01 -4.46 -6.10
C PHE A 89 -18.20 -4.71 -5.19
N LYS A 90 -18.28 -4.01 -4.05
CA LYS A 90 -19.45 -4.02 -3.18
C LYS A 90 -20.74 -3.64 -3.90
N LYS A 91 -20.71 -2.55 -4.66
CA LYS A 91 -21.87 -2.10 -5.46
C LYS A 91 -22.28 -3.11 -6.52
N LEU A 92 -21.31 -3.79 -7.11
CA LEU A 92 -21.51 -4.81 -8.14
C LEU A 92 -21.78 -6.21 -7.56
N LYS A 93 -21.83 -6.36 -6.23
CA LYS A 93 -21.95 -7.66 -5.52
C LYS A 93 -20.85 -8.66 -5.92
N ILE A 94 -19.66 -8.13 -6.21
CA ILE A 94 -18.43 -8.90 -6.44
C ILE A 94 -17.72 -9.04 -5.08
N ARG A 95 -16.95 -10.12 -4.92
CA ARG A 95 -16.12 -10.35 -3.72
C ARG A 95 -15.12 -9.23 -3.51
N GLU A 96 -15.27 -8.51 -2.40
CA GLU A 96 -14.48 -7.31 -2.08
C GLU A 96 -13.00 -7.61 -1.87
N GLU A 97 -12.66 -8.81 -1.38
CA GLU A 97 -11.27 -9.21 -1.13
C GLU A 97 -10.43 -9.19 -2.42
N LEU A 98 -11.05 -9.45 -3.57
CA LEU A 98 -10.38 -9.39 -4.88
C LEU A 98 -9.83 -8.00 -5.19
N ALA A 99 -10.37 -6.93 -4.58
CA ALA A 99 -9.86 -5.58 -4.74
C ALA A 99 -8.42 -5.43 -4.22
N ALA A 100 -7.98 -6.27 -3.27
CA ALA A 100 -6.60 -6.29 -2.80
C ALA A 100 -5.59 -6.44 -3.95
N LEU A 101 -5.92 -7.24 -4.95
CA LEU A 101 -5.04 -7.51 -6.10
C LEU A 101 -4.89 -6.31 -7.05
N SER A 102 -5.70 -5.26 -6.87
CA SER A 102 -5.58 -4.01 -7.64
C SER A 102 -4.48 -3.07 -7.11
N GLU A 103 -3.89 -3.33 -5.93
CA GLU A 103 -2.87 -2.46 -5.31
C GLU A 103 -1.71 -2.10 -6.26
N PRO A 104 -1.13 -3.06 -7.03
CA PRO A 104 -0.06 -2.75 -7.96
C PRO A 104 -0.47 -1.73 -9.04
N LEU A 105 -1.75 -1.62 -9.40
CA LEU A 105 -2.19 -0.63 -10.38
C LEU A 105 -1.97 0.80 -9.87
N GLY A 106 -2.29 1.03 -8.59
CA GLY A 106 -2.04 2.30 -7.93
C GLY A 106 -0.56 2.52 -7.68
N THR A 107 0.12 1.55 -7.07
CA THR A 107 1.53 1.66 -6.72
C THR A 107 2.42 1.84 -7.95
N VAL A 108 2.33 0.92 -8.91
CA VAL A 108 3.29 0.84 -10.03
C VAL A 108 3.01 1.93 -11.05
N PHE A 109 1.80 1.95 -11.61
CA PHE A 109 1.50 2.81 -12.75
C PHE A 109 1.23 4.27 -12.35
N ILE A 110 0.51 4.51 -11.26
CA ILE A 110 0.24 5.88 -10.80
C ILE A 110 1.42 6.37 -9.95
N GLY A 111 1.71 5.64 -8.88
CA GLY A 111 2.72 6.00 -7.91
C GLY A 111 4.13 6.02 -8.47
N GLY A 112 4.53 4.97 -9.20
CA GLY A 112 5.85 4.88 -9.80
C GLY A 112 6.10 5.97 -10.85
N THR A 113 5.06 6.37 -11.56
CA THR A 113 5.11 7.50 -12.51
C THR A 113 5.27 8.83 -11.79
N ILE A 114 4.47 9.10 -10.75
CA ILE A 114 4.62 10.31 -9.91
C ILE A 114 6.00 10.35 -9.26
N ALA A 115 6.45 9.22 -8.71
CA ALA A 115 7.76 9.10 -8.08
C ALA A 115 8.90 9.43 -9.03
N THR A 116 8.82 8.93 -10.27
CA THR A 116 9.89 9.10 -11.25
C THR A 116 9.88 10.48 -11.88
N LEU A 117 8.72 10.97 -12.32
CA LEU A 117 8.62 12.20 -13.11
C LEU A 117 8.54 13.46 -12.25
N ILE A 118 8.11 13.34 -10.99
CA ILE A 118 7.90 14.49 -10.10
C ILE A 118 8.84 14.41 -8.90
N VAL A 119 8.71 13.35 -8.09
CA VAL A 119 9.41 13.29 -6.79
C VAL A 119 10.93 13.16 -6.96
N ALA A 120 11.41 12.31 -7.87
CA ALA A 120 12.84 12.11 -8.09
C ALA A 120 13.55 13.39 -8.55
N PRO A 121 13.06 14.13 -9.58
CA PRO A 121 13.63 15.42 -9.96
C PRO A 121 13.63 16.46 -8.83
N MET A 122 12.55 16.53 -8.03
CA MET A 122 12.45 17.47 -6.90
C MET A 122 13.55 17.28 -5.85
N ILE A 123 14.12 16.08 -5.74
CA ILE A 123 15.22 15.77 -4.82
C ILE A 123 16.56 15.60 -5.54
N GLY A 124 16.67 16.11 -6.78
CA GLY A 124 17.91 16.05 -7.57
C GLY A 124 18.31 14.66 -8.05
N LYS A 125 17.36 13.71 -8.14
CA LYS A 125 17.60 12.35 -8.64
C LYS A 125 17.03 12.15 -10.04
N SER A 126 17.72 11.36 -10.84
CA SER A 126 17.21 10.81 -12.10
C SER A 126 17.07 9.30 -11.96
N ILE A 127 15.87 8.78 -12.19
CA ILE A 127 15.55 7.36 -12.12
C ILE A 127 14.80 6.99 -13.38
N LEU A 128 15.08 5.83 -13.96
CA LEU A 128 14.35 5.35 -15.13
C LEU A 128 12.95 4.87 -14.71
N LEU A 129 11.91 5.32 -15.43
CA LEU A 129 10.51 4.95 -15.14
C LEU A 129 10.30 3.44 -15.12
N THR A 130 10.84 2.73 -16.10
CA THR A 130 10.73 1.26 -16.18
C THR A 130 11.45 0.58 -15.03
N ALA A 131 12.59 1.11 -14.57
CA ALA A 131 13.28 0.58 -13.39
C ALA A 131 12.45 0.79 -12.11
N THR A 132 11.80 1.95 -11.96
CA THR A 132 10.83 2.18 -10.87
C THR A 132 9.69 1.19 -10.92
N TRP A 133 9.04 1.03 -12.08
CA TRP A 133 7.91 0.13 -12.24
C TRP A 133 8.24 -1.32 -11.91
N VAL A 134 9.35 -1.84 -12.48
CA VAL A 134 9.80 -3.21 -12.19
C VAL A 134 10.12 -3.37 -10.71
N THR A 135 10.87 -2.44 -10.13
CA THR A 135 11.27 -2.51 -8.71
C THR A 135 10.07 -2.47 -7.77
N TRP A 136 9.09 -1.62 -8.07
CA TRP A 136 7.91 -1.50 -7.23
C TRP A 136 6.95 -2.67 -7.44
N ALA A 137 6.83 -3.22 -8.65
CA ALA A 137 6.06 -4.43 -8.91
C ALA A 137 6.61 -5.65 -8.14
N MET A 138 7.94 -5.79 -8.05
CA MET A 138 8.59 -6.83 -7.23
C MET A 138 8.20 -6.76 -5.74
N SER A 139 7.76 -5.58 -5.27
CA SER A 139 7.33 -5.36 -3.88
C SER A 139 5.82 -5.45 -3.73
N SER A 140 5.07 -4.80 -4.62
CA SER A 140 3.63 -4.65 -4.53
C SER A 140 2.87 -5.92 -4.86
N VAL A 141 3.32 -6.69 -5.86
CA VAL A 141 2.65 -7.93 -6.25
C VAL A 141 2.67 -8.97 -5.11
N PRO A 142 3.82 -9.32 -4.50
CA PRO A 142 3.80 -10.23 -3.35
C PRO A 142 3.03 -9.66 -2.16
N GLY A 143 3.17 -8.35 -1.89
CA GLY A 143 2.48 -7.71 -0.78
C GLY A 143 0.96 -7.73 -0.92
N SER A 144 0.44 -7.45 -2.12
CA SER A 144 -1.00 -7.48 -2.39
C SER A 144 -1.57 -8.89 -2.36
N ILE A 145 -0.82 -9.89 -2.84
CA ILE A 145 -1.18 -11.31 -2.72
C ILE A 145 -1.26 -11.71 -1.24
N ALA A 146 -0.26 -11.33 -0.42
CA ALA A 146 -0.28 -11.60 1.01
C ALA A 146 -1.49 -10.94 1.70
N GLY A 147 -1.80 -9.68 1.34
CA GLY A 147 -2.97 -8.97 1.84
C GLY A 147 -4.28 -9.66 1.47
N TYR A 148 -4.41 -10.11 0.22
CA TYR A 148 -5.56 -10.90 -0.25
C TYR A 148 -5.73 -12.20 0.55
N LEU A 149 -4.65 -12.96 0.75
CA LEU A 149 -4.71 -14.21 1.52
C LEU A 149 -5.14 -13.97 2.98
N ILE A 150 -4.68 -12.88 3.60
CA ILE A 150 -5.11 -12.49 4.95
C ILE A 150 -6.60 -12.13 4.96
N LEU A 151 -7.07 -11.33 3.99
CA LEU A 151 -8.49 -10.97 3.87
C LEU A 151 -9.38 -12.20 3.68
N GLU A 152 -8.93 -13.19 2.91
CA GLU A 152 -9.65 -14.47 2.76
C GLU A 152 -9.80 -15.21 4.09
N VAL A 153 -8.78 -15.19 4.94
CA VAL A 153 -8.86 -15.78 6.29
C VAL A 153 -9.80 -14.98 7.18
N LEU A 154 -9.70 -13.64 7.16
CA LEU A 154 -10.57 -12.74 7.94
C LEU A 154 -12.05 -12.94 7.60
N ARG A 155 -12.38 -13.02 6.31
CA ARG A 155 -13.73 -13.29 5.84
C ARG A 155 -14.24 -14.65 6.36
N LYS A 156 -13.42 -15.70 6.30
CA LYS A 156 -13.80 -17.05 6.79
C LYS A 156 -14.13 -17.08 8.28
N ILE A 157 -13.56 -16.17 9.07
CA ILE A 157 -13.83 -16.03 10.50
C ILE A 157 -14.87 -14.94 10.82
N GLY A 158 -15.54 -14.40 9.80
CA GLY A 158 -16.64 -13.43 9.95
C GLY A 158 -16.21 -11.98 10.16
N ILE A 159 -14.96 -11.62 9.85
CA ILE A 159 -14.48 -10.23 9.85
C ILE A 159 -14.56 -9.70 8.42
N GLU A 160 -15.48 -8.76 8.21
CA GLU A 160 -15.73 -8.10 6.92
C GLU A 160 -15.50 -6.57 7.02
N GLU A 161 -15.78 -5.83 5.95
CA GLU A 161 -15.64 -4.38 5.88
C GLU A 161 -16.39 -3.66 7.02
N ILE A 162 -15.77 -2.61 7.57
CA ILE A 162 -16.21 -1.85 8.76
C ILE A 162 -16.82 -0.51 8.36
#